data_AF-L0KVQ2-F1
#
_entry.id   AF-L0KVQ2-F1
#
_cell.length_a   1.000
_cell.length_b   1.000
_cell.length_c   1.000
_cell.angle_alpha   90.00
_cell.angle_beta   90.00
_cell.angle_gamma   90.00
#
_symmetry.space_group_name_H-M   'P 1'
#
loop_
_entity.id
_entity.type
_entity.pdbx_description
1 polymer ?
#
loop_
_entity_poly.entity_id
_entity_poly.type
_entity_poly.pdbx_seq_one_letter_code
_entity_poly.pdbx_strand_id
1 'polypeptide(L)'
;MQNVKTGLNSIVKYLSTKKEVGRRRIGLLVDGPNVLRKEFNVNLEEIRDVLKEYGNVKIGRVFLNQYASDKLVEAIENNGFEPIICSSDVDVRLAVEGMELVFNPTIDTLALVTRDADFKPLLSKANEHGKETILFGVEPGFSAALRNSADYVIILENNKMNFYGEDFYTNAPEKSQHPGEVEAIPE
;
A
#
# COMPACT_ATOMS: atom_id res chain seq x y z
N MET A 1 4.80 -29.12 11.09
CA MET A 1 4.05 -27.84 11.05
C MET A 1 4.96 -26.75 11.60
N GLN A 2 5.65 -26.00 10.75
CA GLN A 2 6.56 -24.94 11.20
C GLN A 2 5.81 -23.61 11.27
N ASN A 3 5.92 -22.96 12.42
CA ASN A 3 5.25 -21.72 12.82
C ASN A 3 5.66 -20.54 11.94
N VAL A 4 4.84 -20.20 10.95
CA VAL A 4 4.88 -18.93 10.23
C VAL A 4 4.16 -17.88 11.09
N LYS A 5 4.82 -17.36 12.14
CA LYS A 5 4.28 -16.31 13.02
C LYS A 5 5.26 -15.17 13.33
N THR A 6 6.44 -15.17 12.71
CA THR A 6 7.56 -14.32 13.14
C THR A 6 7.50 -12.88 12.59
N GLY A 7 6.89 -12.64 11.42
CA GLY A 7 6.74 -11.29 10.84
C GLY A 7 5.66 -10.45 11.53
N LEU A 8 4.47 -11.03 11.67
CA LEU A 8 3.30 -10.39 12.31
C LEU A 8 3.58 -9.97 13.76
N ASN A 9 4.24 -10.82 14.55
CA ASN A 9 4.54 -10.49 15.96
C ASN A 9 5.52 -9.32 16.10
N SER A 10 6.41 -9.14 15.13
CA SER A 10 7.40 -8.06 15.11
C SER A 10 6.75 -6.72 14.79
N ILE A 11 5.86 -6.70 13.79
CA ILE A 11 4.97 -5.58 13.49
C ILE A 11 4.10 -5.27 14.71
N VAL A 12 3.38 -6.24 15.24
CA VAL A 12 2.50 -6.05 16.40
C VAL A 12 3.28 -5.46 17.57
N LYS A 13 4.51 -5.89 17.81
CA LYS A 13 5.37 -5.35 18.88
C LYS A 13 5.80 -3.91 18.61
N TYR A 14 6.28 -3.58 17.40
CA TYR A 14 6.67 -2.21 17.03
C TYR A 14 5.48 -1.24 17.01
N LEU A 15 4.35 -1.65 16.43
CA LEU A 15 3.13 -0.86 16.41
C LEU A 15 2.54 -0.70 17.83
N SER A 16 2.62 -1.74 18.66
CA SER A 16 2.22 -1.65 20.06
C SER A 16 3.07 -0.68 20.87
N THR A 17 4.34 -0.43 20.49
CA THR A 17 5.17 0.59 21.15
C THR A 17 4.80 2.03 20.78
N LYS A 18 4.13 2.27 19.64
CA LYS A 18 3.55 3.59 19.29
C LYS A 18 2.12 3.81 19.82
N LYS A 19 1.54 2.81 20.49
CA LYS A 19 0.15 2.79 21.00
C LYS A 19 -0.16 3.85 22.06
N GLU A 20 0.84 4.57 22.59
CA GLU A 20 0.64 5.73 23.46
C GLU A 20 -0.02 6.91 22.75
N VAL A 21 0.04 6.96 21.42
CA VAL A 21 -0.77 7.86 20.58
C VAL A 21 -1.96 7.03 20.08
N GLY A 22 -3.20 7.38 20.44
CA GLY A 22 -4.39 6.54 20.23
C GLY A 22 -4.53 5.90 18.83
N ARG A 23 -5.33 4.81 18.73
CA ARG A 23 -5.49 4.00 17.49
C ARG A 23 -5.59 4.89 16.25
N ARG A 24 -4.64 4.70 15.32
CA ARG A 24 -4.55 5.42 14.04
C ARG A 24 -5.86 5.35 13.27
N ARG A 25 -6.19 6.41 12.54
CA ARG A 25 -7.39 6.54 11.72
C ARG A 25 -6.96 6.45 10.26
N ILE A 26 -7.22 5.28 9.69
CA ILE A 26 -6.65 4.85 8.43
C ILE A 26 -7.66 5.09 7.31
N GLY A 27 -7.20 5.71 6.23
CA GLY A 27 -7.88 5.69 4.94
C GLY A 27 -7.21 4.67 4.04
N LEU A 28 -7.95 3.62 3.66
CA LEU A 28 -7.49 2.53 2.79
C LEU A 28 -8.05 2.72 1.38
N LEU A 29 -7.17 2.74 0.39
CA LEU A 29 -7.51 2.73 -1.03
C LEU A 29 -6.92 1.49 -1.71
N VAL A 30 -7.74 0.74 -2.42
CA VAL A 30 -7.35 -0.49 -3.11
C VAL A 30 -7.54 -0.34 -4.61
N ASP A 31 -6.46 -0.54 -5.35
CA ASP A 31 -6.42 -0.56 -6.81
C ASP A 31 -6.88 -1.93 -7.34
N GLY A 32 -8.19 -2.08 -7.51
CA GLY A 32 -8.81 -3.35 -7.89
C GLY A 32 -8.26 -3.96 -9.20
N PRO A 33 -8.18 -3.22 -10.32
CA PRO A 33 -7.66 -3.73 -11.58
C PRO A 33 -6.24 -4.28 -11.49
N ASN A 34 -5.39 -3.71 -10.63
CA ASN A 34 -4.00 -4.15 -10.51
C ASN A 34 -3.77 -5.21 -9.44
N VAL A 35 -4.67 -5.36 -8.44
CA VAL A 35 -4.42 -6.26 -7.29
C VAL A 35 -5.42 -7.40 -7.14
N LEU A 36 -6.67 -7.25 -7.59
CA LEU A 36 -7.71 -8.28 -7.41
C LEU A 36 -7.76 -9.30 -8.56
N ARG A 37 -6.67 -9.40 -9.33
CA ARG A 37 -6.56 -10.44 -10.36
C ARG A 37 -6.29 -11.80 -9.73
N LYS A 38 -6.86 -12.84 -10.31
CA LYS A 38 -6.83 -14.21 -9.74
C LYS A 38 -5.41 -14.74 -9.56
N GLU A 39 -4.49 -14.36 -10.43
CA GLU A 39 -3.08 -14.76 -10.39
C GLU A 39 -2.33 -14.25 -9.15
N PHE A 40 -2.83 -13.21 -8.48
CA PHE A 40 -2.19 -12.61 -7.31
C PHE A 40 -2.78 -13.09 -5.98
N ASN A 41 -3.93 -13.75 -6.01
CA ASN A 41 -4.60 -14.35 -4.85
C ASN A 41 -4.67 -13.42 -3.61
N VAL A 42 -4.92 -12.12 -3.85
CA VAL A 42 -5.00 -11.11 -2.79
C VAL A 42 -6.26 -11.31 -1.95
N ASN A 43 -6.09 -11.35 -0.63
CA ASN A 43 -7.20 -11.45 0.32
C ASN A 43 -7.45 -10.11 1.02
N LEU A 44 -8.61 -9.51 0.75
CA LEU A 44 -9.06 -8.27 1.37
C LEU A 44 -9.24 -8.39 2.89
N GLU A 45 -9.61 -9.57 3.38
CA GLU A 45 -9.74 -9.86 4.81
C GLU A 45 -8.39 -9.75 5.53
N GLU A 46 -7.32 -10.25 4.91
CA GLU A 46 -5.97 -10.22 5.48
C GLU A 46 -5.46 -8.78 5.60
N ILE A 47 -5.64 -7.97 4.56
CA ILE A 47 -5.31 -6.53 4.57
C ILE A 47 -6.05 -5.84 5.70
N ARG A 48 -7.37 -6.08 5.82
CA ARG A 48 -8.20 -5.52 6.88
C ARG A 48 -7.68 -5.89 8.26
N ASP A 49 -7.35 -7.16 8.48
CA ASP A 49 -6.96 -7.64 9.80
C ASP A 49 -5.60 -7.09 10.23
N VAL A 50 -4.66 -6.93 9.29
CA VAL A 50 -3.40 -6.23 9.58
C VAL A 50 -3.61 -4.76 9.91
N LEU A 51 -4.49 -4.08 9.17
CA LEU A 51 -4.82 -2.68 9.47
C LEU A 51 -5.57 -2.52 10.81
N LYS A 52 -6.35 -3.51 11.25
CA LYS A 52 -6.98 -3.50 12.58
C LYS A 52 -5.96 -3.54 13.72
N GLU A 53 -4.87 -4.27 13.55
CA GLU A 53 -3.76 -4.29 14.53
C GLU A 53 -3.05 -2.93 14.57
N TYR A 54 -2.95 -2.24 13.43
CA TYR A 54 -2.36 -0.91 13.31
C TYR A 54 -3.26 0.21 13.85
N GLY A 55 -4.55 0.14 13.58
CA GLY A 55 -5.49 1.20 13.88
C GLY A 55 -6.93 0.85 13.50
N ASN A 56 -7.70 1.87 13.15
CA ASN A 56 -9.08 1.76 12.75
C ASN A 56 -9.19 2.25 11.30
N VAL A 57 -9.58 1.36 10.39
CA VAL A 57 -9.98 1.75 9.04
C VAL A 57 -11.26 2.58 9.13
N LYS A 58 -11.15 3.89 8.84
CA LYS A 58 -12.26 4.83 8.85
C LYS A 58 -12.92 4.95 7.49
N ILE A 59 -12.09 4.87 6.45
CA ILE A 59 -12.51 4.87 5.05
C ILE A 59 -11.78 3.69 4.42
N GLY A 60 -12.50 2.79 3.77
CA GLY A 60 -11.93 1.66 3.05
C GLY A 60 -12.63 1.51 1.72
N ARG A 61 -11.96 1.89 0.63
CA ARG A 61 -12.52 1.92 -0.72
C ARG A 61 -11.75 1.00 -1.64
N VAL A 62 -12.48 0.27 -2.46
CA VAL A 62 -11.91 -0.59 -3.50
C VAL A 62 -12.38 -0.08 -4.85
N PHE A 63 -11.45 0.40 -5.66
CA PHE A 63 -11.75 0.96 -6.97
C PHE A 63 -11.79 -0.16 -8.01
N LEU A 64 -12.86 -0.20 -8.78
CA LEU A 64 -13.08 -1.20 -9.81
C LEU A 64 -13.39 -0.51 -11.14
N ASN A 65 -13.10 -1.20 -12.23
CA ASN A 65 -13.61 -0.79 -13.53
C ASN A 65 -15.12 -1.06 -13.65
N GLN A 66 -15.76 -0.44 -14.64
CA GLN A 66 -17.20 -0.58 -14.92
C GLN A 66 -17.69 -2.00 -15.26
N TYR A 67 -16.79 -2.95 -15.49
CA TYR A 67 -17.12 -4.33 -15.85
C TYR A 67 -16.98 -5.30 -14.66
N ALA A 68 -16.83 -4.77 -13.45
CA ALA A 68 -16.78 -5.60 -12.25
C ALA A 68 -18.06 -6.43 -12.10
N SER A 69 -17.89 -7.73 -11.81
CA SER A 69 -19.03 -8.61 -11.57
C SER A 69 -19.69 -8.32 -10.22
N ASP A 70 -21.02 -8.48 -10.13
CA ASP A 70 -21.77 -8.32 -8.88
C ASP A 70 -21.19 -9.14 -7.71
N LYS A 71 -20.71 -10.36 -7.98
CA LYS A 71 -20.05 -11.21 -6.96
C LYS A 71 -18.79 -10.59 -6.35
N LEU A 72 -18.04 -9.83 -7.15
CA LEU A 72 -16.84 -9.14 -6.68
C LEU A 72 -17.23 -7.95 -5.79
N VAL A 73 -18.25 -7.20 -6.22
CA VAL A 73 -18.83 -6.09 -5.44
C VAL A 73 -19.33 -6.60 -4.09
N GLU A 74 -20.12 -7.67 -4.09
CA GLU A 74 -20.62 -8.31 -2.86
C GLU A 74 -19.47 -8.80 -1.95
N ALA A 75 -18.43 -9.40 -2.53
CA ALA A 75 -17.27 -9.84 -1.75
C ALA A 75 -16.52 -8.67 -1.08
N ILE A 76 -16.43 -7.52 -1.74
CA ILE A 76 -15.83 -6.30 -1.20
C ILE A 76 -16.67 -5.76 -0.04
N GLU A 77 -17.99 -5.66 -0.22
CA GLU A 77 -18.93 -5.19 0.81
C GLU A 77 -18.93 -6.10 2.04
N ASN A 78 -18.92 -7.42 1.84
CA ASN A 78 -18.85 -8.40 2.92
C ASN A 78 -17.55 -8.31 3.74
N ASN A 79 -16.48 -7.75 3.16
CA ASN A 79 -15.24 -7.46 3.88
C ASN A 79 -15.29 -6.14 4.67
N GLY A 80 -16.35 -5.35 4.51
CA GLY A 80 -16.53 -4.06 5.16
C GLY A 80 -15.91 -2.88 4.41
N PHE A 81 -15.72 -3.03 3.10
CA PHE A 81 -15.19 -1.98 2.22
C PHE A 81 -16.25 -1.48 1.24
N GLU A 82 -16.10 -0.24 0.81
CA GLU A 82 -16.95 0.42 -0.19
C GLU A 82 -16.41 0.15 -1.61
N PRO A 83 -17.16 -0.53 -2.48
CA PRO A 83 -16.78 -0.68 -3.88
C PRO A 83 -17.07 0.62 -4.66
N ILE A 84 -16.06 1.16 -5.33
CA ILE A 84 -16.19 2.35 -6.19
C ILE A 84 -16.07 1.92 -7.65
N ILE A 85 -17.21 1.92 -8.37
CA ILE A 85 -17.24 1.62 -9.80
C ILE A 85 -16.84 2.87 -10.59
N CYS A 86 -15.76 2.77 -11.34
CA CYS A 86 -15.24 3.86 -12.16
C CYS A 86 -15.68 3.68 -13.62
N SER A 87 -16.35 4.70 -14.16
CA SER A 87 -16.66 4.83 -15.59
C SER A 87 -15.49 5.43 -16.40
N SER A 88 -14.51 6.03 -15.70
CA SER A 88 -13.27 6.57 -16.24
C SER A 88 -12.07 5.75 -15.76
N ASP A 89 -10.87 6.23 -16.10
CA ASP A 89 -9.61 5.72 -15.58
C ASP A 89 -9.64 5.58 -14.05
N VAL A 90 -9.33 4.37 -13.57
CA VAL A 90 -9.33 4.01 -12.15
C VAL A 90 -8.19 4.71 -11.43
N ASP A 91 -7.03 4.86 -12.07
CA ASP A 91 -5.84 5.41 -11.45
C ASP A 91 -6.02 6.89 -11.16
N VAL A 92 -6.65 7.62 -12.10
CA VAL A 92 -7.04 9.02 -11.91
C VAL A 92 -8.03 9.15 -10.75
N ARG A 93 -9.07 8.31 -10.69
CA ARG A 93 -10.05 8.37 -9.61
C ARG A 93 -9.41 8.07 -8.26
N LEU A 94 -8.56 7.05 -8.19
CA LEU A 94 -7.84 6.67 -6.99
C LEU A 94 -6.92 7.80 -6.51
N ALA A 95 -6.18 8.44 -7.42
CA ALA A 95 -5.29 9.56 -7.08
C ALA A 95 -6.04 10.77 -6.50
N VAL A 96 -7.20 11.11 -7.08
CA VAL A 96 -8.06 12.21 -6.60
C VAL A 96 -8.58 11.91 -5.19
N GLU A 97 -9.10 10.70 -4.98
CA GLU A 97 -9.61 10.25 -3.68
C GLU A 97 -8.49 10.14 -2.64
N GLY A 98 -7.30 9.72 -3.07
CA GLY A 98 -6.08 9.72 -2.28
C GLY A 98 -5.76 11.12 -1.77
N MET A 99 -5.77 12.13 -2.63
CA MET A 99 -5.52 13.50 -2.18
C MET A 99 -6.61 14.03 -1.26
N GLU A 100 -7.87 13.65 -1.44
CA GLU A 100 -8.93 13.98 -0.49
C GLU A 100 -8.62 13.44 0.91
N LEU A 101 -8.15 12.19 1.01
CA LEU A 101 -7.70 11.60 2.28
C LEU A 101 -6.46 12.31 2.86
N VAL A 102 -5.53 12.74 2.00
CA VAL A 102 -4.35 13.51 2.43
C VAL A 102 -4.74 14.85 3.06
N PHE A 103 -5.81 15.50 2.60
CA PHE A 103 -6.29 16.74 3.24
C PHE A 103 -7.31 16.51 4.36
N ASN A 104 -7.82 15.28 4.53
CA ASN A 104 -8.81 14.98 5.54
C ASN A 104 -8.18 14.99 6.97
N PRO A 105 -8.60 15.89 7.88
CA PRO A 105 -8.02 16.00 9.22
C PRO A 105 -8.40 14.84 10.16
N THR A 106 -9.37 14.01 9.77
CA THR A 106 -9.80 12.83 10.54
C THR A 106 -9.00 11.59 10.20
N ILE A 107 -8.20 11.63 9.14
CA ILE A 107 -7.30 10.56 8.71
C ILE A 107 -5.88 10.96 9.09
N ASP A 108 -5.14 10.04 9.69
CA ASP A 108 -3.72 10.24 10.01
C ASP A 108 -2.80 9.32 9.20
N THR A 109 -3.36 8.27 8.60
CA THR A 109 -2.60 7.25 7.86
C THR A 109 -3.27 6.98 6.50
N LEU A 110 -2.49 7.05 5.42
CA LEU A 110 -2.91 6.61 4.08
C LEU A 110 -2.38 5.20 3.83
N ALA A 111 -3.28 4.22 3.73
CA ALA A 111 -2.97 2.87 3.30
C ALA A 111 -3.34 2.69 1.83
N LEU A 112 -2.38 2.26 1.01
CA LEU A 112 -2.54 2.07 -0.42
C LEU A 112 -2.21 0.63 -0.79
N VAL A 113 -3.09 -0.02 -1.57
CA VAL A 113 -2.87 -1.37 -2.09
C VAL A 113 -2.79 -1.26 -3.61
N THR A 114 -1.58 -1.30 -4.14
CA THR A 114 -1.31 -1.20 -5.58
C THR A 114 0.06 -1.80 -5.92
N ARG A 115 0.24 -2.14 -7.19
CA ARG A 115 1.55 -2.46 -7.77
C ARG A 115 2.10 -1.35 -8.65
N ASP A 116 1.30 -0.31 -8.91
CA ASP A 116 1.64 0.72 -9.88
C ASP A 116 2.56 1.79 -9.29
N ALA A 117 3.71 1.98 -9.94
CA ALA A 117 4.71 2.95 -9.54
C ALA A 117 4.23 4.40 -9.75
N ASP A 118 3.22 4.61 -10.58
CA ASP A 118 2.66 5.93 -10.90
C ASP A 118 1.96 6.58 -9.69
N PHE A 119 1.67 5.82 -8.62
CA PHE A 119 1.18 6.38 -7.35
C PHE A 119 2.27 6.93 -6.43
N LYS A 120 3.55 6.87 -6.82
CA LYS A 120 4.64 7.49 -6.05
C LYS A 120 4.40 8.97 -5.70
N PRO A 121 3.91 9.84 -6.60
CA PRO A 121 3.61 11.23 -6.27
C PRO A 121 2.53 11.36 -5.19
N LEU A 122 1.52 10.49 -5.18
CA LEU A 122 0.49 10.48 -4.14
C LEU A 122 1.08 10.16 -2.76
N LEU A 123 1.94 9.14 -2.67
CA LEU A 123 2.64 8.81 -1.42
C LEU A 123 3.54 9.97 -0.95
N SER A 124 4.26 10.60 -1.88
CA SER A 124 5.10 11.76 -1.58
C SER A 124 4.27 12.93 -1.03
N LYS A 125 3.09 13.19 -1.62
CA LYS A 125 2.16 14.19 -1.10
C LYS A 125 1.61 13.84 0.27
N ALA A 126 1.27 12.57 0.52
CA ALA A 126 0.85 12.14 1.84
C ALA A 126 1.92 12.44 2.91
N ASN A 127 3.18 12.12 2.61
CA ASN A 127 4.32 12.38 3.49
C ASN A 127 4.56 13.89 3.71
N GLU A 128 4.51 14.71 2.64
CA GLU A 128 4.61 16.18 2.73
C GLU A 128 3.57 16.79 3.68
N HIS A 129 2.37 16.19 3.73
CA HIS A 129 1.26 16.62 4.58
C HIS A 129 1.24 15.93 5.95
N GLY A 130 2.31 15.20 6.30
CA GLY A 130 2.48 14.56 7.61
C GLY A 130 1.55 13.37 7.84
N LYS A 131 1.00 12.77 6.78
CA LYS A 131 0.33 11.46 6.87
C LYS A 131 1.39 10.38 6.97
N GLU A 132 1.10 9.37 7.78
CA GLU A 132 1.87 8.13 7.78
C GLU A 132 1.39 7.27 6.58
N THR A 133 2.30 6.62 5.87
CA THR A 133 1.97 5.85 4.66
C THR A 133 2.23 4.36 4.81
N ILE A 134 1.23 3.55 4.45
CA ILE A 134 1.34 2.09 4.40
C ILE A 134 1.08 1.63 2.97
N LEU A 135 2.01 0.90 2.39
CA LEU A 135 1.90 0.35 1.06
C LEU A 135 1.83 -1.17 1.11
N PHE A 136 0.74 -1.72 0.59
CA PHE A 136 0.59 -3.15 0.35
C PHE A 136 1.00 -3.45 -1.09
N GLY A 137 2.16 -4.08 -1.24
CA GLY A 137 2.67 -4.57 -2.51
C GLY A 137 2.26 -6.01 -2.75
N VAL A 138 2.24 -6.41 -4.02
CA VAL A 138 1.99 -7.79 -4.43
C VAL A 138 3.07 -8.20 -5.44
N GLU A 139 3.64 -9.38 -5.26
CA GLU A 139 4.63 -9.94 -6.19
C GLU A 139 3.99 -10.95 -7.16
N PRO A 140 4.55 -11.14 -8.36
CA PRO A 140 5.70 -10.45 -8.91
C PRO A 140 5.35 -9.05 -9.45
N GLY A 141 6.36 -8.18 -9.52
CA GLY A 141 6.31 -6.90 -10.24
C GLY A 141 6.15 -5.69 -9.35
N PHE A 142 6.48 -5.79 -8.07
CA PHE A 142 6.39 -4.65 -7.17
C PHE A 142 7.60 -3.70 -7.31
N SER A 143 7.34 -2.43 -7.60
CA SER A 143 8.39 -1.45 -7.89
C SER A 143 9.24 -1.09 -6.66
N ALA A 144 10.56 -1.14 -6.80
CA ALA A 144 11.50 -0.66 -5.78
C ALA A 144 11.35 0.85 -5.51
N ALA A 145 11.01 1.64 -6.53
CA ALA A 145 10.81 3.09 -6.36
C ALA A 145 9.56 3.39 -5.51
N LEU A 146 8.50 2.60 -5.66
CA LEU A 146 7.28 2.73 -4.88
C LEU A 146 7.51 2.30 -3.43
N ARG A 147 8.26 1.21 -3.21
CA ARG A 147 8.71 0.76 -1.88
C ARG A 147 9.38 1.88 -1.08
N ASN A 148 10.34 2.56 -1.69
CA ASN A 148 11.14 3.60 -1.03
C ASN A 148 10.35 4.89 -0.73
N SER A 149 9.10 4.99 -1.17
CA SER A 149 8.27 6.20 -1.00
C SER A 149 7.27 6.07 0.14
N ALA A 150 7.11 4.88 0.72
CA ALA A 150 6.20 4.61 1.83
C ALA A 150 6.96 4.40 3.15
N ASP A 151 6.35 4.80 4.27
CA ASP A 151 6.93 4.56 5.60
C ASP A 151 6.93 3.06 5.95
N TYR A 152 5.86 2.35 5.58
CA TYR A 152 5.74 0.93 5.79
C TYR A 152 5.36 0.20 4.51
N VAL A 153 6.05 -0.91 4.26
CA VAL A 153 5.79 -1.77 3.11
C VAL A 153 5.43 -3.18 3.59
N ILE A 154 4.30 -3.67 3.13
CA ILE A 154 3.79 -5.01 3.42
C ILE A 154 3.65 -5.75 2.09
N ILE A 155 4.35 -6.87 1.92
CA ILE A 155 4.20 -7.69 0.73
C ILE A 155 3.20 -8.80 0.99
N LEU A 156 2.19 -8.87 0.14
CA LEU A 156 1.21 -9.95 0.08
C LEU A 156 1.79 -11.04 -0.83
N GLU A 157 2.36 -12.10 -0.26
CA GLU A 157 2.67 -13.33 -1.00
C GLU A 157 1.64 -14.40 -0.68
N ASN A 158 1.38 -15.32 -1.61
CA ASN A 158 0.56 -16.54 -1.49
C ASN A 158 0.38 -17.08 -0.04
N ASN A 159 -0.55 -16.51 0.73
CA ASN A 159 -0.82 -16.78 2.16
C ASN A 159 0.37 -16.61 3.13
N LYS A 160 1.34 -15.75 2.81
CA LYS A 160 2.45 -15.35 3.69
C LYS A 160 2.75 -13.87 3.52
N MET A 161 2.49 -13.07 4.55
CA MET A 161 2.97 -11.70 4.61
C MET A 161 4.46 -11.64 5.00
N ASN A 162 5.23 -10.91 4.19
CA ASN A 162 6.61 -10.54 4.51
C ASN A 162 6.68 -9.02 4.76
N PHE A 163 7.32 -8.64 5.86
CA PHE A 163 7.52 -7.23 6.24
C PHE A 163 8.94 -6.80 5.93
N TYR A 164 9.06 -5.61 5.33
CA TYR A 164 10.35 -4.99 5.04
C TYR A 164 10.42 -3.65 5.78
N GLY A 165 11.18 -3.61 6.89
CA GLY A 165 11.44 -2.40 7.68
C GLY A 165 12.81 -1.77 7.36
N GLU A 166 13.23 -0.80 8.17
CA GLU A 166 14.45 0.01 7.97
C GLU A 166 15.72 -0.81 7.66
N ASP A 167 15.85 -2.02 8.21
CA ASP A 167 16.99 -2.93 8.03
C ASP A 167 17.21 -3.43 6.60
N PHE A 168 16.26 -3.20 5.68
CA PHE A 168 16.45 -3.53 4.26
C PHE A 168 17.13 -2.38 3.48
N TYR A 169 16.98 -1.12 3.90
CA TYR A 169 17.59 0.02 3.24
C TYR A 169 19.12 0.05 3.40
N THR A 170 19.65 -0.63 4.43
CA THR A 170 21.09 -0.76 4.67
C THR A 170 21.77 -1.82 3.79
N ASN A 171 21.00 -2.68 3.11
CA ASN A 171 21.49 -3.76 2.25
C ASN A 171 21.19 -3.53 0.76
N ALA A 172 20.93 -2.29 0.33
CA ALA A 172 20.93 -1.97 -1.09
C ALA A 172 22.29 -2.40 -1.69
N PRO A 173 22.31 -3.18 -2.79
CA PRO A 173 23.57 -3.61 -3.38
C PRO A 173 24.39 -2.35 -3.72
N GLU A 174 25.64 -2.31 -3.25
CA GLU A 174 26.58 -1.26 -3.61
C GLU A 174 26.52 -1.06 -5.13
N LYS A 175 26.26 0.18 -5.55
CA LYS A 175 26.39 0.58 -6.94
C LYS A 175 27.76 0.10 -7.42
N SER A 176 27.77 -0.82 -8.38
CA SER A 176 28.98 -1.16 -9.10
C SER A 176 29.58 0.14 -9.65
N GLN A 177 30.78 0.43 -9.18
CA GLN A 177 31.58 1.55 -9.63
C GLN A 177 31.90 1.36 -11.11
N HIS A 178 31.35 2.21 -11.98
CA HIS A 178 32.04 2.70 -13.16
C HIS A 178 31.52 4.10 -13.48
N PRO A 179 32.35 5.16 -13.41
CA PRO A 179 32.02 6.44 -14.00
C PRO A 179 32.25 6.32 -15.52
N GLY A 180 31.17 6.25 -16.29
CA GLY A 180 31.23 6.49 -17.73
C GLY A 180 31.46 7.97 -17.99
N GLU A 181 32.49 8.27 -18.77
CA GLU A 181 32.90 9.61 -19.18
C GLU A 181 31.73 10.41 -19.77
N VAL A 182 31.60 11.65 -19.30
CA VAL A 182 30.68 12.64 -19.88
C VAL A 182 31.42 13.23 -21.08
N GLU A 183 31.10 12.77 -22.30
CA GLU A 183 31.49 13.49 -23.51
C GLU A 183 30.77 14.85 -23.55
N ALA A 184 31.56 15.92 -23.51
CA ALA A 184 31.09 17.28 -23.65
C ALA A 184 30.55 17.50 -25.07
N ILE A 185 29.33 18.03 -25.16
CA ILE A 185 28.72 18.51 -26.40
C ILE A 185 29.31 19.91 -26.67
N PRO A 186 30.00 20.15 -27.78
CA PRO A 186 30.47 21.51 -28.10
C PRO A 186 29.31 22.38 -28.63
N GLU A 187 29.41 23.68 -28.32
CA GLU A 187 28.47 24.76 -28.64
C GLU A 187 28.16 24.91 -30.14
#